data_AF-A0A2J8J7K3-F1
#
_entry.id   AF-A0A2J8J7K3-F1
#
_cell.length_a   1.000
_cell.length_b   1.000
_cell.length_c   1.000
_cell.angle_alpha   90.00
_cell.angle_beta   90.00
_cell.angle_gamma   90.00
#
_symmetry.space_group_name_H-M   'P 1'
#
loop_
_entity.id
_entity.type
_entity.pdbx_description
1 polymer ?
#
loop_
_entity_poly.entity_id
_entity_poly.type
_entity_poly.pdbx_seq_one_letter_code
_entity_poly.pdbx_strand_id
1 'polypeptide(L)'
;MNVVFAVKQYISKMIEDSGPGMKVLLMDKETTGIVSMVYTQSEILQKEVYLFERIDSQNREIMKHLKAICFLRPTKENVDYMIQELRRPKYTIYFIYFSNVISKSDVKSLAEADEQEVVAEVQWTYQAMVHELLGINNNRIDLSRVPGISKDLREVVLSAENDEFYANNMYLNFAEIGSNIKNLMEDFQKKKPKEQQKLESIADMKLVSAVVEYGGKRVRGSDLFSPKDAVAITKQFLKGLK
;
A
#
# COMPACT_ATOMS: atom_id res chain seq x y z
N MET A 1 -15.34 -14.66 9.18
CA MET A 1 -14.02 -13.98 9.11
C MET A 1 -13.66 -13.41 10.49
N ASN A 2 -12.45 -13.63 11.01
CA ASN A 2 -12.03 -13.10 12.33
C ASN A 2 -11.25 -11.78 12.16
N VAL A 3 -11.90 -10.65 12.49
CA VAL A 3 -11.33 -9.30 12.35
C VAL A 3 -10.08 -9.11 13.21
N VAL A 4 -10.04 -9.69 14.42
CA VAL A 4 -8.87 -9.63 15.31
C VAL A 4 -7.67 -10.33 14.68
N PHE A 5 -7.90 -11.50 14.08
CA PHE A 5 -6.85 -12.23 13.37
C PHE A 5 -6.32 -11.45 12.16
N ALA A 6 -7.20 -10.85 11.36
CA ALA A 6 -6.82 -10.03 10.21
C ALA A 6 -5.94 -8.83 10.61
N VAL A 7 -6.34 -8.09 11.64
CA VAL A 7 -5.57 -6.95 12.16
C VAL A 7 -4.22 -7.41 12.73
N LYS A 8 -4.18 -8.56 13.42
CA LYS A 8 -2.94 -9.16 13.92
C LYS A 8 -1.98 -9.54 12.79
N GLN A 9 -2.49 -10.09 11.69
CA GLN A 9 -1.67 -10.41 10.51
C GLN A 9 -1.13 -9.14 9.85
N TYR A 10 -1.96 -8.10 9.73
CA TYR A 10 -1.51 -6.81 9.17
C TYR A 10 -0.36 -6.21 9.98
N ILE A 11 -0.48 -6.16 11.31
CA ILE A 11 0.59 -5.67 12.19
C ILE A 11 1.81 -6.60 12.19
N SER A 12 1.63 -7.93 12.11
CA SER A 12 2.75 -8.88 11.93
C SER A 12 3.57 -8.53 10.71
N LYS A 13 2.89 -8.28 9.58
CA LYS A 13 3.51 -7.98 8.29
C LYS A 13 4.28 -6.66 8.34
N MET A 14 3.71 -5.60 8.93
CA MET A 14 4.41 -4.32 9.13
C MET A 14 5.72 -4.50 9.92
N ILE A 15 5.72 -5.36 10.94
CA ILE A 15 6.91 -5.61 11.76
C ILE A 15 7.94 -6.45 10.98
N GLU A 16 7.49 -7.46 10.26
CA GLU A 16 8.35 -8.36 9.47
C GLU A 16 9.02 -7.63 8.30
N ASP A 17 8.29 -6.76 7.60
CA ASP A 17 8.79 -5.99 6.45
C ASP A 17 9.88 -4.98 6.85
N SER A 18 9.87 -4.52 8.10
CA SER A 18 10.92 -3.65 8.64
C SER A 18 12.28 -4.37 8.87
N GLY A 19 12.30 -5.70 8.72
CA GLY A 19 13.47 -6.56 8.88
C GLY A 19 13.95 -6.70 10.34
N PRO A 20 15.04 -7.45 10.59
CA PRO A 20 15.55 -7.69 11.93
C PRO A 20 16.14 -6.43 12.58
N GLY A 21 16.22 -6.43 13.91
CA GLY A 21 16.83 -5.36 14.71
C GLY A 21 15.85 -4.67 15.66
N MET A 22 16.36 -3.73 16.47
CA MET A 22 15.58 -3.03 17.48
C MET A 22 14.61 -2.02 16.85
N LYS A 23 13.33 -2.13 17.20
CA LYS A 23 12.25 -1.33 16.59
C LYS A 23 11.51 -0.52 17.64
N VAL A 24 11.04 0.65 17.22
CA VAL A 24 10.02 1.46 17.91
C VAL A 24 8.74 1.45 17.08
N LEU A 25 7.60 1.25 17.74
CA LEU A 25 6.29 1.40 17.13
C LEU A 25 5.73 2.79 17.47
N LEU A 26 5.61 3.63 16.45
CA LEU A 26 5.16 5.01 16.55
C LEU A 26 3.70 5.11 16.07
N MET A 27 2.82 5.53 16.97
CA MET A 27 1.37 5.43 16.78
C MET A 27 0.64 6.73 17.08
N ASP A 28 -0.61 6.83 16.65
CA ASP A 28 -1.54 7.84 17.13
C ASP A 28 -2.43 7.28 18.26
N LYS A 29 -3.34 8.10 18.77
CA LYS A 29 -4.26 7.72 19.85
C LYS A 29 -5.10 6.46 19.52
N GLU A 30 -5.62 6.38 18.30
CA GLU A 30 -6.50 5.29 17.87
C GLU A 30 -5.71 4.03 17.52
N THR A 31 -4.62 4.18 16.77
CA THR A 31 -3.81 3.03 16.35
C THR A 31 -3.11 2.35 17.53
N THR A 32 -2.83 3.10 18.61
CA THR A 32 -2.41 2.52 19.90
C THR A 32 -3.44 1.55 20.45
N GLY A 33 -4.73 1.92 20.42
CA GLY A 33 -5.83 1.05 20.83
C GLY A 33 -5.91 -0.22 19.98
N ILE A 34 -5.82 -0.06 18.66
CA ILE A 34 -5.86 -1.19 17.70
C ILE A 34 -4.75 -2.21 17.99
N VAL A 35 -3.51 -1.75 18.16
CA VAL A 35 -2.37 -2.64 18.42
C VAL A 35 -2.52 -3.33 19.78
N SER A 36 -2.96 -2.61 20.81
CA SER A 36 -3.16 -3.18 22.16
C SER A 36 -4.21 -4.29 22.22
N MET A 37 -5.17 -4.31 21.29
CA MET A 37 -6.20 -5.34 21.21
C MET A 37 -5.70 -6.64 20.58
N VAL A 38 -4.66 -6.59 19.75
CA VAL A 38 -4.19 -7.76 18.98
C VAL A 38 -2.85 -8.32 19.46
N TYR A 39 -2.10 -7.51 20.23
CA TYR A 39 -0.84 -7.90 20.84
C TYR A 39 -0.79 -7.58 22.31
N THR A 40 -0.34 -8.57 23.08
CA THR A 40 0.23 -8.33 24.41
C THR A 40 1.64 -7.77 24.29
N GLN A 41 2.11 -7.08 25.32
CA GLN A 41 3.49 -6.56 25.40
C GLN A 41 4.54 -7.67 25.19
N SER A 42 4.35 -8.84 25.79
CA SER A 42 5.27 -9.98 25.65
C SER A 42 5.37 -10.50 24.21
N GLU A 43 4.24 -10.58 23.49
CA GLU A 43 4.23 -11.07 22.11
C GLU A 43 4.93 -10.11 21.14
N ILE A 44 4.74 -8.80 21.31
CA ILE A 44 5.32 -7.79 20.41
C ILE A 44 6.81 -7.56 20.70
N LEU A 45 7.25 -7.72 21.96
CA LEU A 45 8.67 -7.74 22.34
C LEU A 45 9.43 -8.90 21.69
N GLN A 46 8.81 -10.08 21.57
CA GLN A 46 9.40 -11.23 20.86
C GLN A 46 9.61 -10.96 19.36
N LYS A 47 8.94 -9.94 18.80
CA LYS A 47 9.12 -9.46 17.43
C LYS A 47 10.09 -8.27 17.32
N GLU A 48 10.92 -8.07 18.36
CA GLU A 48 11.95 -7.02 18.46
C GLU A 48 11.41 -5.58 18.46
N VAL A 49 10.14 -5.39 18.84
CA VAL A 49 9.55 -4.06 19.07
C VAL A 49 9.62 -3.77 20.57
N TYR A 50 10.57 -2.92 20.96
CA TYR A 50 10.91 -2.68 22.38
C TYR A 50 10.34 -1.39 22.93
N LEU A 51 9.98 -0.45 22.05
CA LEU A 51 9.51 0.86 22.45
C LEU A 51 8.18 1.18 21.74
N PHE A 52 7.25 1.75 22.50
CA PHE A 52 5.94 2.18 22.02
C PHE A 52 5.81 3.68 22.29
N GLU A 53 5.63 4.45 21.23
CA GLU A 53 5.61 5.90 21.31
C GLU A 53 4.40 6.47 20.60
N ARG A 54 3.96 7.62 21.08
CA ARG A 54 2.93 8.40 20.40
C ARG A 54 3.56 9.49 19.54
N ILE A 55 3.04 9.68 18.33
CA ILE A 55 3.58 10.66 17.39
C ILE A 55 3.47 12.09 17.91
N ASP A 56 2.41 12.40 18.66
CA ASP A 56 2.15 13.69 19.29
C ASP A 56 2.89 13.91 20.62
N SER A 57 3.68 12.92 21.09
CA SER A 57 4.54 13.07 22.26
C SER A 57 5.72 14.00 21.97
N GLN A 58 5.81 15.11 22.70
CA GLN A 58 6.86 16.12 22.51
C GLN A 58 8.23 15.69 23.06
N ASN A 59 8.27 14.85 24.10
CA ASN A 59 9.49 14.52 24.84
C ASN A 59 10.18 13.22 24.39
N ARG A 60 9.97 12.76 23.15
CA ARG A 60 10.64 11.54 22.64
C ARG A 60 12.14 11.77 22.44
N GLU A 61 12.95 10.86 22.95
CA GLU A 61 14.41 10.88 22.84
C GLU A 61 14.89 10.47 21.43
N ILE A 62 16.11 10.91 21.09
CA ILE A 62 16.76 10.53 19.83
C ILE A 62 17.44 9.18 20.02
N MET A 63 17.07 8.20 19.20
CA MET A 63 17.58 6.82 19.27
C MET A 63 17.94 6.31 17.87
N LYS A 64 19.08 6.80 17.34
CA LYS A 64 19.63 6.47 16.00
C LYS A 64 20.15 5.04 15.84
N HIS A 65 19.76 4.13 16.72
CA HIS A 65 19.96 2.69 16.58
C HIS A 65 18.64 1.94 16.37
N LEU A 66 17.50 2.65 16.48
CA LEU A 66 16.17 2.08 16.30
C LEU A 66 15.63 2.32 14.89
N LYS A 67 14.86 1.34 14.42
CA LYS A 67 13.98 1.46 13.25
C LYS A 67 12.59 1.88 13.70
N ALA A 68 11.97 2.85 13.04
CA ALA A 68 10.64 3.29 13.35
C ALA A 68 9.60 2.67 12.42
N ILE A 69 8.63 1.98 13.01
CA ILE A 69 7.40 1.56 12.31
C ILE A 69 6.32 2.55 12.71
N CYS A 70 5.88 3.38 11.77
CA CYS A 70 4.82 4.35 12.00
C CYS A 70 3.49 3.75 11.55
N PHE A 71 2.55 3.54 12.47
CA PHE A 71 1.20 3.10 12.15
C PHE A 71 0.19 4.18 12.54
N LEU A 72 -0.29 4.94 11.56
CA LEU A 72 -1.03 6.19 11.78
C LEU A 72 -2.32 6.25 10.97
N ARG A 73 -3.33 6.98 11.44
CA ARG A 73 -4.45 7.40 10.58
C ARG A 73 -3.99 8.54 9.65
N PRO A 74 -4.48 8.61 8.40
CA PRO A 74 -4.16 9.69 7.46
C PRO A 74 -4.95 10.97 7.78
N THR A 75 -4.82 11.48 9.01
CA THR A 75 -5.41 12.76 9.43
C THR A 75 -4.42 13.88 9.20
N LYS A 76 -4.92 15.11 8.99
CA LYS A 76 -4.06 16.29 8.82
C LYS A 76 -3.07 16.45 9.97
N GLU A 77 -3.53 16.26 11.21
CA GLU A 77 -2.68 16.35 12.41
C GLU A 77 -1.54 15.32 12.38
N ASN A 78 -1.85 14.05 12.07
CA ASN A 78 -0.82 13.00 11.99
C ASN A 78 0.18 13.23 10.86
N VAL A 79 -0.29 13.74 9.71
CA VAL A 79 0.58 14.10 8.59
C VAL A 79 1.51 15.24 9.00
N ASP A 80 0.98 16.28 9.65
CA ASP A 80 1.78 17.41 10.15
C ASP A 80 2.82 16.95 11.18
N TYR A 81 2.46 16.05 12.10
CA TYR A 81 3.42 15.48 13.04
C TYR A 81 4.49 14.63 12.34
N MET A 82 4.13 13.83 11.33
CA MET A 82 5.12 13.08 10.57
C MET A 82 6.05 13.99 9.76
N ILE A 83 5.54 15.07 9.16
CA ILE A 83 6.38 16.06 8.47
C ILE A 83 7.41 16.65 9.46
N GLN A 84 6.98 16.99 10.68
CA GLN A 84 7.89 17.48 11.72
C GLN A 84 8.92 16.43 12.15
N GLU A 85 8.50 15.17 12.27
CA GLU A 85 9.37 14.04 12.57
C GLU A 85 10.42 13.85 11.47
N LEU A 86 10.04 13.86 10.18
CA LEU A 86 10.96 13.64 9.06
C LEU A 86 11.97 14.78 8.87
N ARG A 87 11.60 16.02 9.20
CA ARG A 87 12.54 17.16 9.21
C ARG A 87 13.61 17.04 10.28
N ARG A 88 13.30 16.39 11.40
CA ARG A 88 14.20 16.19 12.55
C ARG A 88 14.10 14.74 13.05
N PRO A 89 14.54 13.76 12.25
CA PRO A 89 14.30 12.36 12.52
C PRO A 89 15.00 11.94 13.80
N LYS A 90 14.26 11.28 14.70
CA LYS A 90 14.75 10.74 15.96
C LYS A 90 15.32 9.32 15.80
N TYR A 91 14.89 8.62 14.77
CA TYR A 91 15.29 7.24 14.48
C TYR A 91 16.12 7.17 13.18
N THR A 92 16.64 6.00 12.85
CA THR A 92 17.55 5.81 11.71
C THR A 92 16.80 5.67 10.39
N ILE A 93 15.66 4.98 10.44
CA ILE A 93 14.88 4.62 9.26
C ILE A 93 13.41 4.53 9.65
N TYR A 94 12.53 4.93 8.74
CA TYR A 94 11.09 5.02 8.95
C TYR A 94 10.34 4.17 7.93
N PHE A 95 9.47 3.29 8.42
CA PHE A 95 8.47 2.56 7.64
C PHE A 95 7.10 3.15 7.98
N ILE A 96 6.44 3.78 7.01
CA ILE A 96 5.20 4.53 7.26
C ILE A 96 4.00 3.75 6.71
N TYR A 97 3.09 3.39 7.60
CA TYR A 97 1.86 2.68 7.29
C TYR A 97 0.66 3.53 7.71
N PHE A 98 -0.20 3.85 6.74
CA PHE A 98 -1.47 4.50 7.02
C PHE A 98 -2.59 3.47 7.15
N SER A 99 -3.43 3.63 8.17
CA SER A 99 -4.58 2.73 8.41
C SER A 99 -5.71 2.93 7.39
N ASN A 100 -5.65 4.00 6.59
CA ASN A 100 -6.53 4.25 5.47
C ASN A 100 -5.74 5.04 4.40
N VAL A 101 -6.41 5.41 3.31
CA VAL A 101 -5.75 6.12 2.21
C VAL A 101 -5.38 7.55 2.58
N ILE A 102 -4.21 7.97 2.09
CA ILE A 102 -3.65 9.31 2.23
C ILE A 102 -3.69 10.02 0.88
N SER A 103 -3.92 11.34 0.91
CA SER A 103 -4.01 12.14 -0.31
C SER A 103 -2.64 12.28 -0.99
N LYS A 104 -2.64 12.49 -2.32
CA LYS A 104 -1.39 12.72 -3.07
C LYS A 104 -0.64 13.97 -2.62
N SER A 105 -1.36 15.01 -2.22
CA SER A 105 -0.77 16.23 -1.68
C SER A 105 -0.01 15.96 -0.38
N ASP A 106 -0.57 15.12 0.49
CA ASP A 106 0.08 14.77 1.76
C ASP A 106 1.29 13.87 1.54
N VAL A 107 1.20 12.89 0.62
CA VAL A 107 2.37 12.08 0.21
C VAL A 107 3.48 12.96 -0.35
N LYS A 108 3.14 13.93 -1.20
CA LYS A 108 4.12 14.89 -1.72
C LYS A 108 4.77 15.70 -0.59
N SER A 109 3.95 16.14 0.37
CA SER A 109 4.43 16.92 1.52
C SER A 109 5.35 16.11 2.43
N LEU A 110 5.08 14.81 2.60
CA LEU A 110 5.97 13.88 3.32
C LEU A 110 7.29 13.68 2.56
N ALA A 111 7.24 13.50 1.24
CA ALA A 111 8.43 13.34 0.42
C ALA A 111 9.31 14.61 0.40
N GLU A 112 8.70 15.79 0.36
CA GLU A 112 9.41 17.08 0.48
C GLU A 112 10.03 17.27 1.87
N ALA A 113 9.46 16.65 2.91
CA ALA A 113 9.96 16.76 4.28
C ALA A 113 11.11 15.78 4.58
N ASP A 114 11.26 14.71 3.81
CA ASP A 114 12.31 13.69 3.99
C ASP A 114 13.65 14.10 3.34
N GLU A 115 14.18 15.26 3.73
CA GLU A 115 15.46 15.78 3.23
C GLU A 115 16.66 14.87 3.57
N GLN A 116 16.50 13.99 4.57
CA GLN A 116 17.53 13.07 5.04
C GLN A 116 17.40 11.66 4.46
N GLU A 117 16.43 11.42 3.57
CA GLU A 117 16.16 10.14 2.91
C GLU A 117 16.04 8.97 3.92
N VAL A 118 15.39 9.22 5.06
CA VAL A 118 15.21 8.22 6.13
C VAL A 118 13.96 7.37 5.95
N VAL A 119 13.06 7.74 5.04
CA VAL A 119 11.86 6.93 4.75
C VAL A 119 12.23 5.77 3.85
N ALA A 120 12.12 4.55 4.37
CA ALA A 120 12.28 3.34 3.59
C ALA A 120 11.07 3.05 2.71
N GLU A 121 9.87 3.29 3.26
CA GLU A 121 8.63 2.86 2.63
C GLU A 121 7.42 3.65 3.13
N VAL A 122 6.47 3.90 2.23
CA VAL A 122 5.12 4.39 2.55
C VAL A 122 4.11 3.40 1.95
N GLN A 123 3.34 2.72 2.80
CA GLN A 123 2.50 1.59 2.39
C GLN A 123 0.99 1.78 2.64
N TRP A 124 0.18 1.21 1.75
CA TRP A 124 -1.28 1.12 1.82
C TRP A 124 -1.79 -0.26 1.39
N THR A 125 -2.95 -0.66 1.91
CA THR A 125 -3.58 -1.97 1.66
C THR A 125 -4.49 -1.99 0.43
N TYR A 126 -4.77 -3.18 -0.11
CA TYR A 126 -5.66 -3.39 -1.26
C TYR A 126 -7.03 -2.73 -1.08
N GLN A 127 -7.70 -3.04 0.04
CA GLN A 127 -9.03 -2.51 0.31
C GLN A 127 -9.01 -0.99 0.42
N ALA A 128 -8.00 -0.43 1.09
CA ALA A 128 -7.86 1.01 1.19
C ALA A 128 -7.69 1.61 -0.21
N MET A 129 -6.79 1.08 -1.02
CA MET A 129 -6.58 1.53 -2.41
C MET A 129 -7.87 1.49 -3.24
N VAL A 130 -8.65 0.42 -3.14
CA VAL A 130 -9.92 0.29 -3.88
C VAL A 130 -10.97 1.29 -3.39
N HIS A 131 -11.05 1.53 -2.08
CA HIS A 131 -11.95 2.53 -1.50
C HIS A 131 -11.66 3.95 -2.02
N GLU A 132 -10.39 4.35 -2.08
CA GLU A 132 -10.03 5.68 -2.57
C GLU A 132 -10.26 5.86 -4.06
N LEU A 133 -9.79 4.89 -4.87
CA LEU A 133 -9.78 5.06 -6.32
C LEU A 133 -11.17 4.92 -6.94
N LEU A 134 -12.02 4.08 -6.34
CA LEU A 134 -13.29 3.67 -6.94
C LEU A 134 -14.50 3.94 -6.03
N GLY A 135 -14.30 4.18 -4.74
CA GLY A 135 -15.36 4.34 -3.76
C GLY A 135 -15.99 3.00 -3.40
N ILE A 136 -15.98 2.63 -2.12
CA ILE A 136 -16.75 1.48 -1.62
C ILE A 136 -17.92 2.00 -0.80
N ASN A 137 -19.14 1.75 -1.26
CA ASN A 137 -20.38 2.10 -0.58
C ASN A 137 -21.16 0.82 -0.27
N ASN A 138 -21.38 0.49 1.01
CA ASN A 138 -22.05 -0.76 1.41
C ASN A 138 -21.43 -2.00 0.75
N ASN A 139 -20.10 -2.10 0.75
CA ASN A 139 -19.33 -3.17 0.10
C ASN A 139 -19.53 -3.27 -1.42
N ARG A 140 -20.09 -2.24 -2.07
CA ARG A 140 -20.25 -2.17 -3.52
C ARG A 140 -19.36 -1.09 -4.10
N ILE A 141 -18.80 -1.38 -5.27
CA ILE A 141 -18.03 -0.46 -6.09
C ILE A 141 -18.84 -0.15 -7.34
N ASP A 142 -18.99 1.14 -7.66
CA ASP A 142 -19.55 1.59 -8.94
C ASP A 142 -18.42 1.78 -9.96
N LEU A 143 -18.37 0.87 -10.93
CA LEU A 143 -17.42 0.91 -12.05
C LEU A 143 -18.03 1.53 -13.31
N SER A 144 -19.26 2.06 -13.28
CA SER A 144 -19.95 2.62 -14.45
C SER A 144 -19.17 3.75 -15.15
N ARG A 145 -18.28 4.42 -14.41
CA ARG A 145 -17.42 5.51 -14.89
C ARG A 145 -16.12 5.01 -15.54
N VAL A 146 -15.81 3.72 -15.43
CA VAL A 146 -14.59 3.11 -15.99
C VAL A 146 -14.79 2.84 -17.49
N PRO A 147 -13.96 3.41 -18.38
CA PRO A 147 -14.08 3.19 -19.82
C PRO A 147 -13.89 1.72 -20.19
N GLY A 148 -14.79 1.18 -21.03
CA GLY A 148 -14.68 -0.19 -21.55
C GLY A 148 -15.15 -1.29 -20.60
N ILE A 149 -15.72 -0.96 -19.44
CA ILE A 149 -16.32 -1.93 -18.52
C ILE A 149 -17.56 -2.58 -19.15
N SER A 150 -17.70 -3.90 -18.98
CA SER A 150 -18.91 -4.62 -19.41
C SER A 150 -20.11 -4.27 -18.53
N LYS A 151 -21.34 -4.41 -19.06
CA LYS A 151 -22.56 -3.98 -18.36
C LYS A 151 -22.80 -4.73 -17.05
N ASP A 152 -22.42 -6.01 -17.01
CA ASP A 152 -22.46 -6.93 -15.87
C ASP A 152 -21.43 -6.60 -14.77
N LEU A 153 -20.37 -5.87 -15.10
CA LEU A 153 -19.32 -5.46 -14.15
C LEU A 153 -19.47 -4.01 -13.68
N ARG A 154 -20.57 -3.32 -14.01
CA ARG A 154 -20.77 -1.92 -13.61
C ARG A 154 -20.91 -1.74 -12.10
N GLU A 155 -21.39 -2.76 -11.40
CA GLU A 155 -21.45 -2.78 -9.96
C GLU A 155 -20.84 -4.08 -9.46
N VAL A 156 -19.83 -3.97 -8.59
CA VAL A 156 -19.09 -5.12 -8.06
C VAL A 156 -19.23 -5.15 -6.55
N VAL A 157 -19.55 -6.32 -6.00
CA VAL A 157 -19.60 -6.53 -4.55
C VAL A 157 -18.23 -7.04 -4.09
N LEU A 158 -17.60 -6.33 -3.15
CA LEU A 158 -16.43 -6.81 -2.44
C LEU A 158 -16.86 -7.51 -1.15
N SER A 159 -16.80 -8.84 -1.13
CA SER A 159 -17.12 -9.64 0.06
C SER A 159 -16.01 -10.64 0.34
N ALA A 160 -15.30 -10.47 1.45
CA ALA A 160 -14.28 -11.43 1.88
C ALA A 160 -14.86 -12.79 2.30
N GLU A 161 -16.19 -12.92 2.42
CA GLU A 161 -16.82 -14.21 2.69
C GLU A 161 -17.10 -15.00 1.40
N ASN A 162 -17.35 -14.29 0.31
CA ASN A 162 -17.77 -14.90 -0.97
C ASN A 162 -16.70 -14.80 -2.06
N ASP A 163 -15.64 -14.02 -1.84
CA ASP A 163 -14.52 -13.81 -2.75
C ASP A 163 -13.22 -14.17 -2.03
N GLU A 164 -12.73 -15.39 -2.30
CA GLU A 164 -11.50 -15.94 -1.73
C GLU A 164 -10.26 -15.14 -2.14
N PHE A 165 -10.24 -14.59 -3.37
CA PHE A 165 -9.15 -13.74 -3.82
C PHE A 165 -9.14 -12.44 -3.01
N TYR A 166 -10.29 -11.78 -2.89
CA TYR A 166 -10.39 -10.55 -2.10
C TYR A 166 -10.06 -10.81 -0.63
N ALA A 167 -10.56 -11.88 -0.02
CA ALA A 167 -10.26 -12.24 1.36
C ALA A 167 -8.76 -12.38 1.63
N ASN A 168 -8.04 -13.03 0.72
CA ASN A 168 -6.60 -13.26 0.84
C ASN A 168 -5.75 -12.03 0.50
N ASN A 169 -6.30 -11.07 -0.25
CA ASN A 169 -5.55 -9.92 -0.75
C ASN A 169 -5.95 -8.58 -0.12
N MET A 170 -7.08 -8.49 0.60
CA MET A 170 -7.66 -7.21 1.06
C MET A 170 -6.72 -6.35 1.92
N TYR A 171 -5.76 -6.96 2.62
CA TYR A 171 -4.78 -6.27 3.47
C TYR A 171 -3.36 -6.27 2.90
N LEU A 172 -3.14 -6.87 1.73
CA LEU A 172 -1.83 -6.89 1.09
C LEU A 172 -1.51 -5.55 0.45
N ASN A 173 -0.22 -5.29 0.23
CA ASN A 173 0.23 -4.10 -0.48
C ASN A 173 0.09 -4.26 -2.00
N PHE A 174 0.25 -3.15 -2.73
CA PHE A 174 0.08 -3.13 -4.19
C PHE A 174 1.02 -4.09 -4.95
N ALA A 175 2.26 -4.25 -4.50
CA ALA A 175 3.24 -5.12 -5.18
C ALA A 175 2.89 -6.61 -5.03
N GLU A 176 2.43 -7.00 -3.83
CA GLU A 176 1.99 -8.36 -3.52
C GLU A 176 0.71 -8.71 -4.30
N ILE A 177 -0.26 -7.79 -4.33
CA ILE A 177 -1.48 -7.97 -5.13
C ILE A 177 -1.12 -8.13 -6.62
N GLY A 178 -0.21 -7.31 -7.15
CA GLY A 178 0.23 -7.42 -8.54
C GLY A 178 0.82 -8.80 -8.87
N SER A 179 1.62 -9.36 -7.96
CA SER A 179 2.17 -10.71 -8.09
C SER A 179 1.08 -11.79 -8.01
N ASN A 180 0.13 -11.64 -7.08
CA ASN A 180 -0.98 -12.58 -6.90
C ASN A 180 -1.96 -12.57 -8.09
N ILE A 181 -2.26 -11.39 -8.67
CA ILE A 181 -3.05 -11.27 -9.89
C ILE A 181 -2.35 -11.99 -11.05
N LYS A 182 -1.02 -11.82 -11.18
CA LYS A 182 -0.25 -12.49 -12.23
C LYS A 182 -0.32 -14.01 -12.09
N ASN A 183 -0.09 -14.53 -10.88
CA ASN A 183 -0.18 -15.97 -10.61
C ASN A 183 -1.59 -16.51 -10.89
N LEU A 184 -2.62 -15.77 -10.46
CA LEU A 184 -4.01 -16.12 -10.73
C LEU A 184 -4.29 -16.20 -12.24
N MET A 185 -3.81 -15.22 -13.03
CA MET A 185 -3.95 -15.22 -14.49
C MET A 185 -3.23 -16.40 -15.14
N GLU A 186 -2.01 -16.72 -14.71
CA GLU A 186 -1.26 -17.88 -15.21
C GLU A 186 -1.98 -19.20 -14.92
N ASP A 187 -2.53 -19.35 -13.72
CA ASP A 187 -3.29 -20.54 -13.34
C ASP A 187 -4.63 -20.65 -14.09
N PHE A 188 -5.29 -19.52 -14.34
CA PHE A 188 -6.51 -19.48 -15.16
C PHE A 188 -6.23 -19.88 -16.61
N GLN A 189 -5.11 -19.42 -17.17
CA GLN A 189 -4.68 -19.81 -18.52
C GLN A 189 -4.35 -21.30 -18.58
N LYS A 190 -3.64 -21.86 -17.60
CA LYS A 190 -3.32 -23.29 -17.54
C LYS A 190 -4.56 -24.19 -17.46
N LYS A 191 -5.64 -23.72 -16.82
CA LYS A 191 -6.87 -24.50 -16.61
C LYS A 191 -7.88 -24.46 -17.77
N LYS A 192 -7.77 -23.51 -18.73
CA LYS A 192 -8.71 -23.40 -19.88
C LYS A 192 -8.23 -24.13 -21.15
N PRO A 193 -9.13 -24.72 -21.96
CA PRO A 193 -8.80 -25.30 -23.26
C PRO A 193 -8.26 -24.24 -24.25
N LYS A 194 -7.27 -24.61 -25.08
CA LYS A 194 -6.50 -23.70 -25.96
C LYS A 194 -7.34 -22.83 -26.93
N GLU A 195 -8.57 -23.20 -27.25
CA GLU A 195 -9.46 -22.42 -28.13
C GLU A 195 -10.13 -21.22 -27.46
N GLN A 196 -10.41 -21.28 -26.15
CA GLN A 196 -11.05 -20.19 -25.40
C GLN A 196 -10.04 -19.21 -24.78
N GLN A 197 -8.75 -19.56 -24.74
CA GLN A 197 -7.68 -18.74 -24.16
C GLN A 197 -7.45 -17.40 -24.90
N LYS A 198 -7.77 -17.30 -26.19
CA LYS A 198 -7.39 -16.14 -27.02
C LYS A 198 -8.35 -14.95 -26.96
N LEU A 199 -9.66 -15.17 -26.82
CA LEU A 199 -10.65 -14.09 -26.93
C LEU A 199 -10.88 -13.33 -25.61
N GLU A 200 -10.95 -14.03 -24.47
CA GLU A 200 -11.22 -13.40 -23.16
C GLU A 200 -9.96 -12.79 -22.54
N SER A 201 -8.77 -13.38 -22.75
CA SER A 201 -7.48 -12.82 -22.35
C SER A 201 -7.27 -11.38 -22.85
N ILE A 202 -7.75 -11.08 -24.06
CA ILE A 202 -7.67 -9.73 -24.64
C ILE A 202 -8.66 -8.78 -23.96
N ALA A 203 -9.84 -9.26 -23.57
CA ALA A 203 -10.85 -8.45 -22.88
C ALA A 203 -10.43 -8.15 -21.43
N ASP A 204 -9.93 -9.16 -20.70
CA ASP A 204 -9.44 -9.02 -19.33
C ASP A 204 -8.16 -8.18 -19.26
N MET A 205 -7.21 -8.36 -20.20
CA MET A 205 -6.03 -7.49 -20.30
C MET A 205 -6.41 -6.07 -20.68
N LYS A 206 -7.41 -5.88 -21.55
CA LYS A 206 -7.94 -4.54 -21.84
C LYS A 206 -8.60 -3.93 -20.61
N LEU A 207 -9.33 -4.72 -19.81
CA LEU A 207 -9.98 -4.26 -18.59
C LEU A 207 -8.95 -3.85 -17.52
N VAL A 208 -7.96 -4.70 -17.25
CA VAL A 208 -6.85 -4.38 -16.35
C VAL A 208 -6.10 -3.16 -16.86
N SER A 209 -5.79 -3.09 -18.16
CA SER A 209 -5.13 -1.91 -18.73
C SER A 209 -6.01 -0.66 -18.65
N ALA A 210 -7.33 -0.76 -18.85
CA ALA A 210 -8.25 0.36 -18.81
C ALA A 210 -8.47 0.87 -17.38
N VAL A 211 -8.50 -0.02 -16.38
CA VAL A 211 -8.55 0.35 -14.96
C VAL A 211 -7.22 0.97 -14.52
N VAL A 212 -6.09 0.40 -14.95
CA VAL A 212 -4.75 0.96 -14.71
C VAL A 212 -4.55 2.30 -15.42
N GLU A 213 -5.08 2.45 -16.64
CA GLU A 213 -4.99 3.69 -17.44
C GLU A 213 -5.97 4.75 -16.93
N TYR A 214 -7.15 4.36 -16.45
CA TYR A 214 -8.10 5.25 -15.79
C TYR A 214 -7.54 5.75 -14.45
N GLY A 215 -7.00 4.85 -13.62
CA GLY A 215 -6.35 5.19 -12.34
C GLY A 215 -4.96 5.84 -12.47
N GLY A 216 -4.28 5.61 -13.59
CA GLY A 216 -2.92 6.08 -13.89
C GLY A 216 -2.88 7.36 -14.72
N LYS A 217 -3.56 7.41 -15.86
CA LYS A 217 -3.37 8.44 -16.91
C LYS A 217 -4.16 9.74 -16.68
N ARG A 218 -5.29 9.69 -15.94
CA ARG A 218 -6.08 10.89 -15.59
C ARG A 218 -5.67 11.54 -14.27
N VAL A 219 -5.05 10.78 -13.36
CA VAL A 219 -4.72 11.24 -12.00
C VAL A 219 -3.20 11.37 -11.79
N ARG A 220 -2.35 10.80 -12.64
CA ARG A 220 -0.88 10.99 -12.58
C ARG A 220 -0.44 11.81 -13.79
N GLY A 221 -0.08 13.07 -13.55
CA GLY A 221 0.56 13.95 -14.54
C GLY A 221 2.00 13.56 -14.89
N SER A 222 2.49 12.42 -14.38
CA SER A 222 3.81 11.87 -14.69
C SER A 222 3.73 10.34 -14.73
N ASP A 223 4.01 9.81 -15.92
CA ASP A 223 3.94 8.40 -16.28
C ASP A 223 5.22 7.68 -15.82
N LEU A 224 5.16 6.93 -14.71
CA LEU A 224 6.29 6.10 -14.23
C LEU A 224 6.32 4.72 -14.92
N PHE A 225 5.33 4.40 -15.77
CA PHE A 225 5.21 3.12 -16.45
C PHE A 225 4.78 3.28 -17.90
N SER A 226 5.33 4.27 -18.61
CA SER A 226 5.30 4.22 -20.07
C SER A 226 6.11 2.99 -20.51
N PRO A 227 5.58 2.08 -21.34
CA PRO A 227 6.37 1.03 -21.96
C PRO A 227 7.35 1.56 -23.02
N LYS A 228 7.50 2.89 -23.14
CA LYS A 228 8.55 3.50 -23.95
C LYS A 228 9.79 3.74 -23.09
N ASP A 229 10.53 2.65 -22.98
CA ASP A 229 11.97 2.62 -23.23
C ASP A 229 12.93 3.31 -22.24
N ALA A 230 13.20 2.65 -21.10
CA ALA A 230 14.49 2.79 -20.40
C ALA A 230 15.69 2.45 -21.33
N VAL A 231 15.45 1.65 -22.38
CA VAL A 231 16.41 1.29 -23.43
C VAL A 231 16.61 2.41 -24.48
N ALA A 232 15.65 3.33 -24.64
CA ALA A 232 15.76 4.48 -25.55
C ALA A 232 16.49 5.65 -24.88
N ILE A 233 16.26 5.85 -23.57
CA ILE A 233 17.00 6.83 -22.77
C ILE A 233 18.50 6.50 -22.77
N THR A 234 18.86 5.22 -22.62
CA THR A 234 20.26 4.77 -22.71
C THR A 234 20.83 4.83 -24.13
N LYS A 235 20.02 4.62 -25.18
CA LYS A 235 20.45 4.80 -26.58
C LYS A 235 20.68 6.25 -26.98
N GLN A 236 19.91 7.20 -26.45
CA GLN A 236 20.11 8.64 -26.70
C GLN A 236 21.35 9.17 -25.96
N PHE A 237 21.61 8.67 -24.75
CA PHE A 237 22.79 9.06 -23.96
C PHE A 237 24.12 8.62 -24.61
N LEU A 238 24.15 7.42 -25.20
CA LEU A 238 25.34 6.89 -25.90
C LEU A 238 25.55 7.46 -27.31
N LYS A 239 24.51 7.99 -27.95
CA LYS A 239 24.63 8.66 -29.27
C LYS A 239 25.13 10.11 -29.19
N GLY A 240 25.10 10.73 -28.01
CA GLY A 240 25.64 12.07 -27.77
C GLY A 240 27.11 12.10 -27.34
N LEU A 241 27.79 10.95 -27.29
CA LEU A 241 29.20 10.79 -26.89
C LEU A 241 30.13 10.45 -28.06
N LYS A 242 29.82 10.96 -29.26
CA LYS A 242 30.77 11.05 -30.38
C LYS A 242 30.92 12.48 -30.81
#